data_AF-A0A258RGV2-F1
#
_entry.id   AF-A0A258RGV2-F1
#
_cell.length_a   1.000
_cell.length_b   1.000
_cell.length_c   1.000
_cell.angle_alpha   90.00
_cell.angle_beta   90.00
_cell.angle_gamma   90.00
#
_symmetry.space_group_name_H-M   'P 1'
#
loop_
_entity.id
_entity.type
_entity.pdbx_description
1 polymer ?
#
loop_
_entity_poly.entity_id
_entity_poly.type
_entity_poly.pdbx_seq_one_letter_code
_entity_poly.pdbx_strand_id
1 'polypeptide(L)'
;MLTVWGKYLTERLGPPEGRRIWFDHGDQTLDGFYGPWQSAIDAKLISIGWQPGRDMSTRLYQGAAHEEGAWAARLDDVFGWLLGARE
;
A
#
# COMPACT_ATOMS: atom_id res chain seq x y z
N MET A 1 8.01 15.78 -0.81
CA MET A 1 7.66 14.55 -0.07
C MET A 1 7.94 13.28 -0.89
N LEU A 2 7.42 13.14 -2.11
CA LEU A 2 7.62 11.93 -2.94
C LEU A 2 9.10 11.58 -3.19
N THR A 3 9.98 12.57 -3.33
CA THR A 3 11.44 12.33 -3.47
C THR A 3 12.04 11.70 -2.22
N VAL A 4 11.65 12.16 -1.03
CA VAL A 4 12.19 11.66 0.26
C VAL A 4 11.68 10.24 0.50
N TRP A 5 10.37 10.03 0.40
CA TRP A 5 9.75 8.71 0.57
C TRP A 5 10.18 7.73 -0.50
N GLY A 6 10.25 8.19 -1.76
CA GLY A 6 10.75 7.38 -2.86
C GLY A 6 12.18 6.91 -2.61
N LYS A 7 13.08 7.82 -2.22
CA LYS A 7 14.47 7.47 -1.88
C LYS A 7 14.54 6.48 -0.72
N TYR A 8 13.77 6.72 0.34
CA TYR A 8 13.73 5.81 1.48
C TYR A 8 13.29 4.40 1.06
N LEU A 9 12.22 4.28 0.29
CA LEU A 9 11.72 2.98 -0.16
C LEU A 9 12.67 2.29 -1.14
N THR A 10 13.41 3.02 -1.97
CA THR A 10 14.36 2.42 -2.91
C THR A 10 15.71 2.07 -2.29
N GLU A 11 16.18 2.83 -1.30
CA GLU A 11 17.53 2.66 -0.74
C GLU A 11 17.54 1.98 0.63
N ARG A 12 16.46 2.05 1.41
CA ARG A 12 16.42 1.55 2.79
C ARG A 12 15.50 0.37 3.02
N LEU A 13 14.41 0.25 2.26
CA LEU A 13 13.48 -0.86 2.42
C LEU A 13 14.13 -2.19 2.01
N GLY A 14 14.94 -2.19 0.94
CA GLY A 14 15.56 -3.39 0.39
C GLY A 14 14.58 -4.29 -0.39
N PRO A 15 15.03 -5.47 -0.83
CA PRO A 15 14.20 -6.41 -1.59
C PRO A 15 13.11 -7.05 -0.71
N PRO A 16 12.07 -7.68 -1.29
CA PRO A 16 10.99 -8.29 -0.51
C PRO A 16 11.46 -9.29 0.55
N GLU A 17 12.39 -10.21 0.24
CA GLU A 17 12.97 -11.17 1.19
C GLU A 17 11.94 -11.89 2.07
N GLY A 18 10.81 -12.30 1.50
CA GLY A 18 9.74 -12.96 2.25
C GLY A 18 8.91 -12.03 3.14
N ARG A 19 9.02 -10.71 2.95
CA ARG A 19 8.12 -9.70 3.54
C ARG A 19 6.91 -9.48 2.64
N ARG A 20 5.87 -8.86 3.20
CA ARG A 20 4.70 -8.36 2.47
C ARG A 20 4.47 -6.91 2.84
N ILE A 21 4.01 -6.11 1.87
CA ILE A 21 3.54 -4.74 2.09
C ILE A 21 2.07 -4.66 1.68
N TRP A 22 1.28 -3.98 2.50
CA TRP A 22 -0.09 -3.61 2.17
C TRP A 22 -0.21 -2.10 2.18
N PHE A 23 -0.79 -1.55 1.12
CA PHE A 23 -1.22 -0.17 1.05
C PHE A 23 -2.70 -0.09 0.73
N ASP A 24 -3.37 0.87 1.35
CA ASP A 24 -4.73 1.20 1.00
C ASP A 24 -5.02 2.69 1.21
N HIS A 25 -6.09 3.15 0.58
CA HIS A 25 -6.69 4.45 0.88
C HIS A 25 -8.17 4.44 0.45
N GLY A 26 -8.96 5.34 1.05
CA GLY A 26 -10.26 5.73 0.50
C GLY A 26 -10.15 6.72 -0.66
N ASP A 27 -11.25 7.30 -1.09
CA ASP A 27 -11.24 8.43 -2.05
C ASP A 27 -12.08 9.62 -1.61
N GLN A 28 -12.65 9.58 -0.40
CA GLN A 28 -13.41 10.68 0.16
C GLN A 28 -12.60 11.45 1.20
N THR A 29 -13.01 12.70 1.44
CA THR A 29 -12.39 13.59 2.44
C THR A 29 -10.88 13.79 2.17
N LEU A 30 -10.02 13.51 3.15
CA LEU A 30 -8.57 13.67 2.99
C LEU A 30 -7.94 12.60 2.09
N ASP A 31 -8.50 11.38 2.05
CA ASP A 31 -7.96 10.27 1.25
C ASP A 31 -8.12 10.50 -0.26
N GLY A 32 -9.05 11.36 -0.68
CA GLY A 32 -9.26 11.73 -2.09
C GLY A 32 -8.01 12.33 -2.77
N PHE A 33 -7.04 12.79 -1.99
CA PHE A 33 -5.77 13.32 -2.51
C PHE A 33 -4.66 12.26 -2.64
N TYR A 34 -4.85 11.04 -2.14
CA TYR A 34 -3.77 10.06 -1.97
C TYR A 34 -3.45 9.23 -3.21
N GLY A 35 -4.44 8.97 -4.08
CA GLY A 35 -4.30 8.08 -5.24
C GLY A 35 -3.06 8.35 -6.14
N PRO A 36 -2.79 9.61 -6.56
CA PRO A 36 -1.60 9.90 -7.36
C PRO A 36 -0.28 9.59 -6.63
N TRP A 37 -0.23 9.80 -5.31
CA TRP A 37 0.96 9.53 -4.50
C TRP A 37 1.16 8.04 -4.28
N GLN A 38 0.09 7.30 -3.97
CA GLN A 38 0.13 5.85 -3.86
C GLN A 38 0.64 5.21 -5.16
N SER A 39 0.07 5.61 -6.30
CA SER A 39 0.48 5.08 -7.61
C SER A 39 1.97 5.34 -7.91
N ALA A 40 2.48 6.51 -7.52
CA ALA A 40 3.90 6.84 -7.70
C ALA A 40 4.82 6.04 -6.77
N ILE A 41 4.36 5.68 -5.57
CA ILE A 41 5.08 4.81 -4.64
C ILE A 41 5.07 3.36 -5.14
N ASP A 42 3.93 2.87 -5.63
CA ASP A 42 3.81 1.53 -6.20
C ASP A 42 4.78 1.32 -7.36
N ALA A 43 4.85 2.28 -8.28
CA ALA A 43 5.79 2.24 -9.40
C ALA A 43 7.26 2.16 -8.93
N LYS A 44 7.61 2.83 -7.83
CA LYS A 44 8.97 2.76 -7.27
C LYS A 44 9.27 1.41 -6.65
N LEU A 45 8.33 0.81 -5.92
CA LEU A 45 8.50 -0.52 -5.33
C LEU A 45 8.63 -1.59 -6.41
N ILE A 46 7.81 -1.51 -7.46
CA ILE A 46 7.91 -2.40 -8.63
C ILE A 46 9.29 -2.27 -9.28
N SER A 47 9.81 -1.04 -9.43
CA SER A 47 11.11 -0.81 -10.07
C SER A 47 12.30 -1.42 -9.32
N ILE A 48 12.15 -1.74 -8.03
CA ILE A 48 13.18 -2.37 -7.20
C ILE A 48 12.87 -3.84 -6.86
N GLY A 49 11.89 -4.44 -7.55
CA GLY A 49 11.65 -5.89 -7.53
C GLY A 49 10.51 -6.38 -6.63
N TRP A 50 9.68 -5.48 -6.06
CA TRP A 50 8.46 -5.90 -5.38
C TRP A 50 7.38 -6.29 -6.39
N GLN A 51 6.79 -7.48 -6.23
CA GLN A 51 5.79 -7.99 -7.17
C GLN A 51 4.37 -7.78 -6.64
N PRO A 52 3.49 -7.05 -7.37
CA PRO A 52 2.07 -6.94 -7.03
C PRO A 52 1.41 -8.32 -6.97
N GLY A 53 0.58 -8.55 -5.96
CA GLY A 53 -0.09 -9.83 -5.74
C GLY A 53 0.81 -10.95 -5.25
N ARG A 54 2.08 -10.67 -4.91
CA ARG A 54 2.99 -11.63 -4.27
C ARG A 54 3.63 -11.05 -3.02
N ASP A 55 4.29 -9.91 -3.18
CA ASP A 55 5.04 -9.21 -2.15
C ASP A 55 4.36 -7.91 -1.72
N MET A 56 3.52 -7.34 -2.58
CA MET A 56 2.77 -6.12 -2.27
C MET A 56 1.33 -6.17 -2.76
N SER A 57 0.44 -5.47 -2.06
CA SER A 57 -0.95 -5.26 -2.44
C SER A 57 -1.34 -3.80 -2.20
N THR A 58 -1.97 -3.18 -3.18
CA THR A 58 -2.53 -1.83 -3.09
C THR A 58 -4.03 -1.89 -3.34
N ARG A 59 -4.84 -1.28 -2.47
CA ARG A 59 -6.30 -1.23 -2.61
C ARG A 59 -6.85 0.20 -2.52
N LEU A 60 -7.78 0.52 -3.42
CA LEU A 60 -8.63 1.70 -3.31
C LEU A 60 -10.00 1.25 -2.79
N TYR A 61 -10.46 1.87 -1.72
CA TYR A 61 -11.79 1.70 -1.16
C TYR A 61 -12.68 2.88 -1.58
N GLN A 62 -13.40 2.73 -2.68
CA GLN A 62 -14.28 3.78 -3.21
C GLN A 62 -15.36 4.17 -2.20
N GLY A 63 -15.56 5.46 -2.02
CA GLY A 63 -16.52 6.02 -1.06
C GLY A 63 -16.02 6.06 0.40
N ALA A 64 -14.86 5.49 0.71
CA ALA A 64 -14.32 5.51 2.07
C ALA A 64 -13.67 6.87 2.41
N ALA A 65 -13.94 7.35 3.63
CA ALA A 65 -13.38 8.58 4.18
C ALA A 65 -12.13 8.32 5.03
N HIS A 66 -11.48 9.40 5.46
CA HIS A 66 -10.33 9.39 6.36
C HIS A 66 -10.79 9.36 7.82
N GLU A 67 -11.28 8.21 8.27
CA GLU A 67 -11.80 8.02 9.63
C GLU A 67 -11.70 6.56 10.09
N GLU A 68 -11.74 6.34 11.40
CA GLU A 68 -11.43 5.08 12.06
C GLU A 68 -12.39 3.94 11.72
N GLY A 69 -13.67 4.22 11.48
CA GLY A 69 -14.67 3.26 11.06
C GLY A 69 -14.38 2.68 9.67
N ALA A 70 -14.06 3.53 8.70
CA ALA A 70 -13.63 3.13 7.36
C ALA A 70 -12.34 2.30 7.39
N TRP A 71 -11.41 2.61 8.28
CA TRP A 71 -10.19 1.83 8.46
C TRP A 71 -10.48 0.48 9.12
N ALA A 72 -11.33 0.45 10.15
CA ALA A 72 -11.75 -0.78 10.80
C ALA A 72 -12.46 -1.72 9.81
N ALA A 73 -13.30 -1.18 8.93
CA ALA A 73 -14.07 -1.95 7.96
C ALA A 73 -13.21 -2.74 6.94
N ARG A 74 -11.94 -2.33 6.73
CA ARG A 74 -11.01 -2.99 5.80
C ARG A 74 -9.96 -3.87 6.47
N LEU A 75 -9.99 -4.03 7.80
CA LEU A 75 -8.99 -4.82 8.52
C LEU A 75 -8.99 -6.30 8.14
N ASP A 76 -10.14 -6.87 7.79
CA ASP A 76 -10.22 -8.28 7.35
C ASP A 76 -9.41 -8.51 6.07
N ASP A 77 -9.47 -7.58 5.11
CA ASP A 77 -8.66 -7.65 3.88
C ASP A 77 -7.16 -7.51 4.20
N VAL A 78 -6.81 -6.55 5.06
CA VAL A 78 -5.43 -6.27 5.47
C VAL A 78 -4.81 -7.49 6.13
N PHE A 79 -5.48 -8.05 7.15
CA PHE A 79 -4.98 -9.20 7.89
C PHE A 79 -5.03 -10.48 7.07
N GLY A 80 -6.09 -10.67 6.27
CA GLY A 80 -6.20 -11.80 5.34
C GLY A 80 -5.01 -11.85 4.38
N TRP A 81 -4.59 -10.69 3.86
CA TRP A 81 -3.41 -10.62 3.00
C TRP A 81 -2.09 -10.78 3.75
N LEU A 82 -1.89 -10.05 4.85
CA LEU A 82 -0.60 -10.03 5.54
C LEU A 82 -0.30 -11.36 6.26
N LEU A 83 -1.32 -12.00 6.82
CA LEU A 83 -1.19 -13.21 7.65
C LEU A 83 -1.64 -14.49 6.94
N GLY A 84 -2.30 -14.38 5.78
CA GLY A 84 -2.73 -15.52 4.99
C GLY A 84 -1.57 -16.35 4.45
N ALA A 85 -1.87 -17.60 4.09
CA ALA A 85 -0.88 -18.53 3.53
C ALA A 85 -0.15 -17.94 2.30
N ARG A 86 1.07 -18.39 2.08
CA ARG A 86 1.80 -18.13 0.83
C ARG A 86 1.47 -19.28 -0.13
N GLU A 87 0.94 -18.94 -1.30
CA GLU A 87 0.89 -19.83 -2.46
C GLU A 87 2.26 -19.93 -3.14
#